data_AF-X1TDE2-F1
#
_entry.id   AF-X1TDE2-F1
#
_cell.length_a   1.000
_cell.length_b   1.000
_cell.length_c   1.000
_cell.angle_alpha   90.00
_cell.angle_beta   90.00
_cell.angle_gamma   90.00
#
_symmetry.space_group_name_H-M   'P 1'
#
loop_
_entity.id
_entity.type
_entity.pdbx_description
1 polymer ?
#
loop_
_entity_poly.entity_id
_entity_poly.type
_entity_poly.pdbx_seq_one_letter_code
_entity_poly.pdbx_strand_id
1 'polypeptide(L)' 'AQMAILETEMVKMEQIFLPYVITQSGRTLYEAMVDRHFQLGPGEGDKGE' A
#
# COMPACT_ATOMS: atom_id res chain seq x y z
N ALA A 1 19.45 3.30 -2.74
CA ALA A 1 19.09 1.86 -2.87
C ALA A 1 17.65 1.60 -3.34
N GLN A 2 16.88 2.61 -3.79
CA GLN A 2 15.55 2.39 -4.41
C GLN A 2 15.61 2.13 -5.92
N MET A 3 16.68 2.56 -6.60
CA MET A 3 16.89 2.38 -8.05
C MET A 3 17.12 0.91 -8.47
N ALA A 4 17.75 0.10 -7.61
CA ALA A 4 18.03 -1.31 -7.91
C ALA A 4 16.76 -2.18 -8.00
N ILE A 5 15.68 -1.77 -7.34
CA ILE A 5 14.38 -2.47 -7.41
C ILE A 5 13.65 -2.12 -8.72
N LEU A 6 13.76 -0.87 -9.18
CA LEU A 6 13.20 -0.38 -10.44
C LEU A 6 13.81 -1.05 -11.68
N GLU A 7 15.12 -1.35 -11.64
CA GLU A 7 15.84 -1.95 -12.77
C GLU A 7 15.57 -3.45 -12.97
N THR A 8 14.99 -4.14 -11.98
CA THR A 8 14.85 -5.61 -12.03
C THR A 8 13.50 -6.11 -12.54
N GLU A 9 12.56 -5.21 -12.91
CA GLU A 9 11.18 -5.54 -13.36
C GLU A 9 10.37 -6.49 -12.44
N MET A 10 10.91 -6.91 -11.30
CA MET A 10 10.28 -7.86 -10.37
C MET A 10 9.21 -7.21 -9.47
N VAL A 11 9.01 -5.89 -9.56
CA VAL A 11 7.94 -5.16 -8.89
C VAL A 11 7.30 -4.16 -9.85
N LYS A 12 5.98 -4.01 -9.75
CA LYS A 12 5.25 -3.01 -10.52
C LYS A 12 5.47 -1.63 -9.88
N MET A 13 5.70 -0.59 -10.70
CA MET A 13 5.95 0.79 -10.25
C MET A 13 4.95 1.26 -9.19
N GLU A 14 3.70 0.85 -9.34
CA GLU A 14 2.58 1.11 -8.44
C GLU A 14 2.92 0.70 -7.00
N GLN A 15 3.55 -0.46 -6.79
CA GLN A 15 3.91 -0.96 -5.44
C GLN A 15 4.95 -0.09 -4.74
N ILE A 16 5.80 0.61 -5.49
CA ILE A 16 6.81 1.53 -4.93
C ILE A 16 6.14 2.82 -4.45
N PHE A 17 5.12 3.27 -5.16
CA PHE A 17 4.43 4.53 -4.85
C PHE A 17 3.29 4.36 -3.84
N LEU A 18 2.72 3.16 -3.68
CA LEU A 18 1.60 2.92 -2.76
C LEU A 18 1.81 3.55 -1.36
N PRO A 19 2.96 3.40 -0.68
CA PRO A 19 3.18 4.03 0.62
C PRO A 19 3.05 5.56 0.59
N TYR A 20 3.38 6.20 -0.53
CA TYR A 20 3.39 7.65 -0.72
C TYR A 20 2.10 8.21 -1.34
N VAL A 21 1.12 7.36 -1.66
CA VAL A 21 -0.18 7.81 -2.18
C VAL A 21 -0.86 8.70 -1.15
N ILE A 22 -1.25 9.90 -1.57
CA ILE A 22 -1.96 10.85 -0.70
C ILE A 22 -3.45 10.47 -0.64
N THR A 23 -3.95 10.25 0.56
CA THR A 23 -5.36 10.01 0.84
C THR A 23 -6.15 11.32 0.82
N GLN A 24 -7.48 11.24 0.79
CA GLN A 24 -8.36 12.43 0.87
C GLN A 24 -8.16 13.25 2.15
N SER A 25 -7.59 12.65 3.21
CA SER A 25 -7.25 13.33 4.45
C SER A 25 -5.94 14.15 4.39
N GLY A 26 -5.25 14.15 3.25
CA GLY A 26 -3.95 14.83 3.08
C GLY A 26 -2.75 14.04 3.63
N ARG A 27 -2.97 12.85 4.17
CA ARG A 27 -1.93 11.94 4.69
C ARG A 27 -1.55 10.88 3.67
N THR A 28 -0.33 10.38 3.74
CA THR A 28 0.13 9.23 2.95
C THR A 28 -0.61 7.95 3.37
N LEU A 29 -0.72 7.00 2.44
CA LEU A 29 -1.29 5.68 2.73
C LEU A 29 -0.49 4.97 3.82
N TYR A 30 0.84 5.13 3.83
CA TYR A 30 1.70 4.58 4.87
C TYR A 30 1.32 5.08 6.26
N GLU A 31 1.16 6.40 6.46
CA GLU A 31 0.72 6.98 7.73
C GLU A 31 -0.65 6.43 8.16
N ALA A 32 -1.59 6.32 7.22
CA ALA A 32 -2.91 5.76 7.50
C ALA A 32 -2.86 4.28 7.92
N MET A 33 -1.88 3.50 7.44
CA MET A 33 -1.68 2.11 7.82
C MET A 33 -0.96 1.95 9.17
N VAL A 34 0.02 2.82 9.46
CA VAL A 34 0.72 2.87 10.75
C VAL A 34 -0.26 3.12 11.89
N ASP A 35 -1.19 4.07 11.71
CA ASP A 35 -2.23 4.37 12.69
C ASP A 35 -3.11 3.15 13.02
N ARG A 36 -3.29 2.25 12.04
CA ARG A 36 -4.08 1.02 12.19
C ARG A 36 -3.23 -0.18 12.59
N HIS A 37 -1.97 0.02 12.97
CA HIS A 37 -1.01 -1.05 13.25
C HIS A 37 -0.93 -2.11 12.14
N PHE A 38 -1.09 -1.68 10.87
CA PHE A 38 -1.14 -2.55 9.69
C PHE A 38 -2.22 -3.65 9.74
N GLN A 39 -3.25 -3.47 10.57
CA GLN A 39 -4.38 -4.38 10.63
C GLN A 39 -5.27 -4.18 9.42
N LEU A 40 -5.51 -5.27 8.68
CA LEU A 40 -6.56 -5.29 7.67
C LEU A 40 -7.91 -5.26 8.38
N GLY A 41 -8.85 -4.49 7.84
CA GLY A 41 -10.23 -4.51 8.32
C GLY A 41 -10.87 -5.90 8.12
N PRO A 42 -12.04 -6.17 8.73
CA PRO A 42 -12.79 -7.38 8.43
C PRO A 42 -12.97 -7.47 6.92
N GLY A 43 -12.44 -8.53 6.31
CA GLY A 43 -12.50 -8.71 4.86
C GLY A 43 -13.95 -8.91 4.44
N GLU A 44 -14.49 -7.98 3.66
CA GLU A 44 -15.75 -8.18 2.92
C GLU A 44 -15.48 -9.09 1.72
N GLY A 45 -15.13 -10.35 1.97
CA GLY A 45 -14.60 -11.25 0.96
C GLY A 45 -14.90 -12.73 1.17
N ASP A 46 -15.83 -13.08 2.06
CA ASP A 46 -16.39 -14.44 2.14
C ASP A 46 -17.93 -14.36 2.14
N LYS A 47 -18.47 -14.00 0.98
CA LYS A 47 -19.77 -14.51 0.53
C LYS A 47 -19.49 -15.36 -0.70
N GLY A 48 -18.85 -16.50 -0.47
CA GLY A 48 -18.97 -17.64 -1.38
C GLY A 48 -20.36 -18.25 -1.20
N GLU A 49 -21.27 -17.95 -2.12
CA GLU A 49 -22.34 -18.86 -2.54
C GLU A 49 -22.00 -19.38 -3.94
#